data_AF-A0A2N7XU76-F1
#
_entry.id   AF-A0A2N7XU76-F1
#
_cell.length_a   1.000
_cell.length_b   1.000
_cell.length_c   1.000
_cell.angle_alpha   90.00
_cell.angle_beta   90.00
_cell.angle_gamma   90.00
#
_symmetry.space_group_name_H-M   'P 1'
#
loop_
_entity.id
_entity.type
_entity.pdbx_description
1 polymer ?
#
loop_
_entity_poly.entity_id
_entity_poly.type
_entity_poly.pdbx_seq_one_letter_code
_entity_poly.pdbx_strand_id
1 'polypeptide(L)'
;IMGPSGCGKSTLLNILGTIDRPSGGRYLFEGTDIARAPEGELAKLRRDRLGFIFQSFNLIDELTIAENVALGLAYRPMSSRDKKERVAAAMD
;
A
#
# COMPACT_ATOMS: atom_id res chain seq x y z
N ILE A 1 -4.67 -5.39 -14.76
CA ILE A 1 -3.71 -5.30 -15.89
C ILE A 1 -3.37 -6.72 -16.31
N MET A 2 -3.54 -7.06 -17.59
CA MET A 2 -3.25 -8.40 -18.13
C MET A 2 -2.08 -8.36 -19.12
N GLY A 3 -1.33 -9.45 -19.25
CA GLY A 3 -0.19 -9.56 -20.17
C GLY A 3 0.74 -10.73 -19.83
N PRO A 4 1.58 -11.20 -20.78
CA PRO A 4 2.45 -12.37 -20.59
C PRO A 4 3.45 -12.17 -19.45
N SER A 5 4.00 -13.27 -18.92
CA SER A 5 5.05 -13.19 -17.90
C SER A 5 6.23 -12.36 -18.42
N GLY A 6 6.83 -11.54 -17.53
CA GLY A 6 7.96 -10.68 -17.89
C GLY A 6 7.62 -9.37 -18.61
N CYS A 7 6.36 -9.09 -18.98
CA CYS A 7 6.02 -7.83 -19.68
C CYS A 7 5.98 -6.57 -18.79
N GLY A 8 6.56 -6.62 -17.58
CA GLY A 8 6.67 -5.46 -16.68
C GLY A 8 5.46 -5.15 -15.80
N LYS A 9 4.45 -6.03 -15.70
CA LYS A 9 3.26 -5.80 -14.86
C LYS A 9 3.61 -5.53 -13.40
N SER A 10 4.46 -6.37 -12.81
CA SER A 10 4.87 -6.23 -11.40
C SER A 10 5.67 -4.94 -11.19
N THR A 11 6.57 -4.61 -12.12
CA THR A 11 7.29 -3.33 -12.12
C THR A 11 6.33 -2.15 -12.14
N LEU A 12 5.32 -2.18 -13.01
CA LEU A 12 4.31 -1.11 -13.08
C LEU A 12 3.51 -1.01 -11.78
N LEU A 13 3.04 -2.14 -11.22
CA LEU A 13 2.29 -2.14 -9.96
C LEU A 13 3.14 -1.62 -8.79
N ASN A 14 4.43 -1.97 -8.73
CA ASN A 14 5.35 -1.44 -7.73
C ASN A 14 5.54 0.08 -7.87
N ILE A 15 5.66 0.59 -9.10
CA ILE A 15 5.78 2.02 -9.38
C ILE A 15 4.50 2.76 -8.98
N LEU A 16 3.33 2.28 -9.41
CA LEU A 16 2.03 2.86 -9.01
C LEU A 16 1.87 2.88 -7.49
N GLY A 17 2.36 1.81 -6.89
CA GLY A 17 2.43 1.58 -5.48
C GLY A 17 3.46 2.41 -4.71
N THR A 18 4.34 3.14 -5.39
CA THR A 18 5.47 3.91 -4.83
C THR A 18 6.46 3.07 -4.01
N ILE A 19 6.54 1.77 -4.31
CA ILE A 19 7.59 0.86 -3.80
C ILE A 19 8.87 1.08 -4.62
N ASP A 20 8.71 1.13 -5.94
CA ASP A 20 9.78 1.46 -6.89
C ASP A 20 9.56 2.87 -7.45
N ARG A 21 10.64 3.51 -7.90
CA ARG A 21 10.58 4.80 -8.60
C ARG A 21 10.69 4.60 -10.12
N PRO A 22 9.94 5.38 -10.92
CA PRO A 22 10.16 5.38 -12.35
C PRO A 22 11.54 5.95 -12.66
N SER A 23 12.25 5.36 -13.61
CA SER A 23 13.55 5.87 -14.08
C SER A 23 13.43 7.18 -14.86
N GLY A 24 12.25 7.48 -15.40
CA GLY A 24 11.93 8.71 -16.11
C GLY A 24 10.43 8.86 -16.37
N GLY A 25 10.03 10.01 -16.89
CA GLY A 25 8.63 10.36 -17.11
C GLY A 25 7.98 11.05 -15.92
N ARG A 26 6.65 11.13 -15.93
CA ARG A 26 5.82 11.75 -14.90
C ARG A 26 4.83 10.74 -14.35
N TYR A 27 4.58 10.79 -13.05
CA TYR A 27 3.55 9.98 -12.41
C TYR A 27 2.62 10.91 -11.65
N LEU A 28 1.45 11.17 -12.24
CA LEU A 28 0.43 12.03 -11.62
C LEU A 28 -0.48 11.20 -10.72
N PHE A 29 -0.48 11.50 -9.43
CA PHE A 29 -1.46 11.00 -8.47
C PHE A 29 -2.33 12.16 -7.99
N GLU A 30 -3.65 12.05 -8.20
CA GLU A 30 -4.61 13.15 -7.91
C GLU A 30 -4.15 14.51 -8.51
N GLY A 31 -3.58 14.47 -9.71
CA GLY A 31 -3.09 15.67 -10.43
C GLY A 31 -1.71 16.18 -9.99
N THR A 32 -1.11 15.61 -8.94
CA THR A 32 0.24 15.99 -8.46
C THR A 32 1.28 15.03 -9.02
N ASP A 33 2.37 15.55 -9.59
CA ASP A 33 3.49 14.70 -10.03
C ASP A 33 4.31 14.21 -8.83
N ILE A 34 4.25 12.90 -8.59
CA ILE A 34 4.92 12.23 -7.49
C ILE A 34 6.12 11.40 -7.93
N ALA A 35 6.53 11.47 -9.20
CA ALA A 35 7.66 10.67 -9.72
C ALA A 35 8.97 10.89 -8.95
N ARG A 36 9.16 12.09 -8.39
CA ARG A 36 10.35 12.47 -7.60
C ARG A 36 9.99 13.04 -6.23
N ALA A 37 8.79 12.77 -5.73
CA ALA A 37 8.38 13.27 -4.42
C ALA A 37 9.33 12.74 -3.31
N PRO A 38 9.57 13.54 -2.25
CA PRO A 38 10.34 13.11 -1.10
C PRO A 38 9.73 11.87 -0.43
N GLU A 39 10.58 11.04 0.17
CA GLU A 39 10.13 9.77 0.78
C GLU A 39 9.08 9.98 1.88
N GLY A 40 9.18 11.07 2.65
CA GLY A 40 8.18 11.42 3.66
C GLY A 40 6.79 11.71 3.08
N GLU A 41 6.71 12.27 1.87
CA GLU A 41 5.43 12.51 1.18
C GLU A 41 4.87 11.20 0.63
N LEU A 42 5.72 10.38 0.00
CA LEU A 42 5.33 9.05 -0.48
C LEU A 42 4.86 8.15 0.66
N ALA A 43 5.51 8.20 1.83
CA ALA A 43 5.09 7.45 3.01
C ALA A 43 3.70 7.90 3.52
N LYS A 44 3.42 9.21 3.52
CA LYS A 44 2.08 9.74 3.85
C LYS A 44 1.04 9.27 2.84
N LEU A 45 1.37 9.32 1.54
CA LEU A 45 0.50 8.83 0.48
C LEU A 45 0.19 7.33 0.65
N ARG A 46 1.20 6.49 0.89
CA ARG A 46 1.01 5.06 1.13
C ARG A 46 0.12 4.80 2.34
N ARG A 47 0.38 5.47 3.45
CA ARG A 47 -0.41 5.35 4.68
C ARG A 47 -1.88 5.71 4.48
N ASP A 48 -2.17 6.78 3.74
CA ASP A 48 -3.51 7.38 3.69
C ASP A 48 -4.34 6.95 2.48
N ARG A 49 -3.70 6.66 1.35
CA ARG A 49 -4.38 6.54 0.04
C ARG A 49 -4.13 5.22 -0.67
N LEU A 50 -3.09 4.46 -0.32
CA LEU A 50 -2.73 3.23 -1.02
C LEU A 50 -2.88 1.99 -0.11
N GLY A 51 -3.32 0.90 -0.71
CA GLY A 51 -3.34 -0.42 -0.10
C GLY A 51 -2.91 -1.45 -1.15
N PHE A 52 -2.23 -2.51 -0.71
CA PHE A 52 -1.74 -3.56 -1.59
C PHE A 52 -2.25 -4.92 -1.16
N ILE A 53 -2.55 -5.73 -2.16
CA ILE A 53 -2.80 -7.15 -2.01
C ILE A 53 -1.82 -7.86 -2.95
N PHE A 54 -1.03 -8.77 -2.40
CA PHE A 54 0.00 -9.50 -3.13
C PHE A 54 -0.56 -10.81 -3.68
N GLN A 55 0.04 -11.34 -4.75
CA GLN A 55 -0.36 -12.63 -5.32
C GLN A 55 -0.10 -13.79 -4.37
N SER A 56 1.02 -13.74 -3.64
CA SER A 56 1.29 -14.61 -2.50
C SER A 56 0.93 -13.86 -1.22
N PHE A 57 0.23 -14.53 -0.30
CA PHE A 57 -0.17 -13.90 0.96
C PHE A 57 1.08 -13.58 1.80
N ASN A 58 1.40 -12.30 1.93
CA ASN A 58 2.49 -11.80 2.77
C ASN A 58 1.98 -11.53 4.19
N LEU A 59 1.38 -12.55 4.82
CA LEU A 59 0.99 -12.48 6.23
C LEU A 59 2.22 -12.76 7.11
N ILE A 60 2.20 -12.20 8.32
CA ILE A 60 3.17 -12.52 9.36
C ILE A 60 2.61 -13.71 10.14
N ASP A 61 3.31 -14.84 10.05
CA ASP A 61 2.84 -16.14 10.55
C ASP A 61 2.69 -16.16 12.08
N GLU A 62 3.49 -15.35 12.79
CA GLU A 62 3.44 -15.22 14.25
C GLU A 62 2.24 -14.40 14.75
N LEU A 63 1.50 -13.74 13.84
CA LEU A 63 0.37 -12.88 14.17
C LEU A 63 -0.95 -13.55 13.78
N THR A 64 -1.97 -13.34 14.61
CA THR A 64 -3.34 -13.66 14.24
C THR A 64 -3.81 -12.85 13.02
N ILE A 65 -4.90 -13.27 12.38
CA ILE A 65 -5.48 -12.54 11.25
C ILE A 65 -5.84 -11.10 11.68
N ALA A 66 -6.46 -10.95 12.85
CA ALA A 66 -6.82 -9.64 13.40
C ALA A 66 -5.59 -8.75 13.64
N GLU A 67 -4.48 -9.31 14.11
CA GLU A 67 -3.22 -8.59 14.30
C GLU A 67 -2.57 -8.19 12.97
N ASN A 68 -2.59 -9.05 11.95
CA ASN A 68 -2.15 -8.71 10.60
C ASN A 68 -2.96 -7.54 10.02
N VAL A 69 -4.29 -7.54 10.20
CA VAL A 69 -5.15 -6.43 9.78
C VAL A 69 -4.85 -5.16 10.58
N ALA A 70 -4.69 -5.27 11.90
CA ALA A 70 -4.39 -4.14 12.77
C ALA A 70 -3.02 -3.52 12.46
N LEU A 71 -2.04 -4.32 12.04
CA LEU A 71 -0.71 -3.86 11.63
C LEU A 71 -0.81 -2.91 10.43
N GLY A 72 -1.69 -3.19 9.47
CA GLY A 72 -1.97 -2.28 8.34
C GLY A 72 -2.51 -0.90 8.77
N LEU A 73 -3.11 -0.81 9.96
CA LEU A 73 -3.62 0.42 10.55
C LEU A 73 -2.63 1.08 11.53
N ALA A 74 -1.51 0.43 11.85
CA ALA A 74 -0.60 0.85 12.94
C ALA A 74 -0.13 2.29 12.76
N TYR A 75 0.25 2.64 11.53
CA TYR A 75 0.81 3.95 11.18
C TYR A 75 -0.24 5.02 10.91
N ARG A 76 -1.54 4.70 10.87
CA ARG A 76 -2.59 5.69 10.66
C ARG A 76 -2.86 6.50 11.94
N PRO A 77 -3.03 7.83 11.84
CA PRO A 77 -3.39 8.68 12.96
C PRO A 77 -4.86 8.49 13.32
N MET A 78 -5.17 7.44 14.08
CA MET A 78 -6.52 7.06 14.48
C MET A 78 -6.52 6.47 15.89
N SER A 79 -7.65 6.60 16.60
CA SER A 79 -7.74 6.14 17.98
C SER A 79 -7.70 4.62 18.06
N SER A 80 -7.28 4.08 19.21
CA SER A 80 -7.29 2.62 19.44
C SER A 80 -8.68 2.02 19.33
N ARG A 81 -9.72 2.79 19.64
CA ARG A 81 -11.11 2.37 19.48
C ARG A 81 -11.47 2.22 17.99
N ASP A 82 -11.19 3.24 17.18
CA ASP A 82 -11.47 3.20 15.74
C ASP A 82 -10.69 2.07 15.05
N LYS A 83 -9.46 1.79 15.50
CA LYS A 83 -8.66 0.67 14.97
C LYS A 83 -9.37 -0.66 15.22
N LYS A 84 -9.84 -0.89 16.44
CA LYS A 84 -10.57 -2.12 16.81
C LYS A 84 -11.87 -2.26 16.02
N GLU A 85 -12.64 -1.19 15.89
CA GLU A 85 -13.89 -1.20 15.12
C GLU A 85 -13.65 -1.53 13.64
N ARG A 86 -12.61 -0.95 13.02
CA ARG A 86 -12.25 -1.26 11.62
C ARG A 86 -11.72 -2.68 11.43
N VAL A 87 -10.95 -3.19 12.40
CA VAL A 87 -10.46 -4.58 12.35
C VAL A 87 -11.64 -5.53 12.45
N ALA A 88 -12.55 -5.32 13.40
CA ALA A 88 -13.75 -6.14 13.53
C ALA A 88 -14.57 -6.15 12.23
N ALA A 89 -14.83 -4.97 11.65
CA ALA A 89 -15.58 -4.84 10.40
C ALA A 89 -14.90 -5.48 9.17
N ALA A 90 -13.57 -5.69 9.21
CA ALA A 90 -12.85 -6.37 8.14
C ALA A 90 -12.83 -7.90 8.30
N MET A 91 -13.26 -8.41 9.47
CA MET A 91 -13.31 -9.83 9.80
C MET A 91 -14.72 -10.42 9.70
N ASP A 92 -15.74 -9.57 9.52
CA ASP A 92 -17.11 -9.95 9.16
C ASP A 92 -17.22 -10.30 7.67
#